data_AF-A0A4Q2UVD8-F1
#
_entry.id   AF-A0A4Q2UVD8-F1
#
_cell.length_a   1.000
_cell.length_b   1.000
_cell.length_c   1.000
_cell.angle_alpha   90.00
_cell.angle_beta   90.00
_cell.angle_gamma   90.00
#
_symmetry.space_group_name_H-M   'P 1'
#
loop_
_entity.id
_entity.type
_entity.pdbx_description
1 polymer ?
#
loop_
_entity_poly.entity_id
_entity_poly.type
_entity_poly.pdbx_seq_one_letter_code
_entity_poly.pdbx_strand_id
1 'polypeptide(L)'
;MASTTQGEDVPVIDVHFHFFMPSVLGPMKEFIMASPNERQAAMDKLHTRTIIYSPVIWSKYNSEWDASRWADLCRKFTDHQAAEVEKEPASVGSFAPLPFPHISETIEALRYGEEECSTKPDGYAITTSAADKYLGDPSYHEILSECDRRGVVLFVHPNETVMPPLDPNVYGWQMIEFPTETARCLMCMVDQG
;
A
#
# COMPACT_ATOMS: atom_id res chain seq x y z
N MET A 1 9.38 21.88 45.09
CA MET A 1 9.03 20.62 44.41
C MET A 1 8.35 21.00 43.11
N ALA A 2 9.09 21.03 42.01
CA ALA A 2 8.51 21.20 40.68
C ALA A 2 8.39 19.78 40.09
N SER A 3 7.15 19.30 40.00
CA SER A 3 6.81 18.10 39.26
C SER A 3 7.01 18.41 37.78
N THR A 4 8.12 17.95 37.23
CA THR A 4 8.26 17.79 35.78
C THR A 4 7.30 16.70 35.38
N THR A 5 6.18 17.08 34.77
CA THR A 5 5.38 16.16 33.96
C THR A 5 6.31 15.60 32.90
N GLN A 6 6.74 14.34 33.07
CA GLN A 6 7.29 13.55 31.97
C GLN A 6 6.27 13.67 30.83
N GLY A 7 6.71 14.18 29.67
CA GLY A 7 5.84 14.21 28.49
C GLY A 7 5.31 12.80 28.28
N GLU A 8 4.00 12.65 28.16
CA GLU A 8 3.41 11.36 27.83
C GLU A 8 4.11 10.82 26.57
N ASP A 9 4.62 9.59 26.64
CA ASP A 9 5.20 8.91 25.48
C ASP A 9 4.13 8.88 24.38
N VAL A 10 4.28 9.76 23.39
CA VAL A 10 3.40 9.80 22.23
C VAL A 10 3.57 8.48 21.49
N PRO A 11 2.50 7.69 21.28
CA PRO A 11 2.63 6.41 20.61
C PRO A 11 3.11 6.59 19.17
N VAL A 12 4.15 5.83 18.79
CA VAL A 12 4.66 5.81 17.41
C VAL A 12 3.85 4.81 16.58
N ILE A 13 3.34 5.26 15.44
CA ILE A 13 2.64 4.44 14.45
C ILE A 13 3.51 4.36 13.19
N ASP A 14 3.89 3.15 12.78
CA ASP A 14 4.59 2.92 11.52
C ASP A 14 3.58 2.68 10.40
N VAL A 15 3.48 3.62 9.46
CA VAL A 15 2.53 3.57 8.35
C VAL A 15 3.09 2.93 7.08
N HIS A 16 4.37 2.53 7.09
CA HIS A 16 5.05 1.95 5.93
C HIS A 16 5.71 0.63 6.33
N PHE A 17 4.89 -0.27 6.90
CA PHE A 17 5.33 -1.59 7.33
C PHE A 17 4.90 -2.64 6.30
N HIS A 18 5.85 -3.14 5.51
CA HIS A 18 5.55 -4.20 4.57
C HIS A 18 5.35 -5.53 5.25
N PHE A 19 4.17 -6.11 5.06
CA PHE A 19 3.82 -7.44 5.51
C PHE A 19 3.29 -8.25 4.34
N PHE A 20 3.80 -9.46 4.21
CA PHE A 20 3.53 -10.31 3.07
C PHE A 20 2.82 -11.57 3.55
N MET A 21 1.66 -11.84 2.95
CA MET A 21 0.78 -12.94 3.29
C MET A 21 1.31 -14.26 2.74
N PRO A 22 1.95 -15.12 3.55
CA PRO A 22 2.67 -16.27 3.02
C PRO A 22 1.72 -17.29 2.36
N SER A 23 0.49 -17.37 2.84
CA SER A 23 -0.56 -18.24 2.30
C SER A 23 -1.02 -17.85 0.89
N VAL A 24 -0.86 -16.58 0.52
CA VAL A 24 -1.26 -16.05 -0.80
C VAL A 24 -0.06 -15.89 -1.72
N LEU A 25 1.02 -15.25 -1.26
CA LEU A 25 2.19 -14.94 -2.08
C LEU A 25 3.21 -16.08 -2.16
N GLY A 26 3.28 -16.93 -1.14
CA GLY A 26 4.18 -18.09 -1.14
C GLY A 26 3.92 -19.05 -2.30
N PRO A 27 2.66 -19.46 -2.57
CA PRO A 27 2.31 -20.23 -3.77
C PRO A 27 2.70 -19.54 -5.09
N MET A 28 2.73 -18.21 -5.11
CA MET A 28 3.14 -17.41 -6.28
C MET A 28 4.66 -17.30 -6.43
N LYS A 29 5.44 -17.80 -5.45
CA LYS A 29 6.90 -17.67 -5.36
C LYS A 29 7.38 -16.22 -5.39
N GLU A 30 6.55 -15.33 -4.87
CA GLU A 30 6.88 -13.92 -4.73
C GLU A 30 7.48 -13.65 -3.36
N PHE A 31 8.13 -12.49 -3.25
CA PHE A 31 8.86 -12.12 -2.05
C PHE A 31 7.91 -12.08 -0.83
N ILE A 32 8.40 -12.59 0.30
CA ILE A 32 7.71 -12.54 1.58
C ILE A 32 8.66 -11.84 2.56
N MET A 33 8.34 -10.61 2.97
CA MET A 33 9.01 -9.96 4.10
C MET A 33 8.21 -10.13 5.39
N ALA A 34 8.98 -10.24 6.47
CA ALA A 34 8.52 -10.19 7.85
C ALA A 34 7.44 -11.24 8.19
N SER A 35 7.90 -12.44 8.56
CA SER A 35 7.11 -13.37 9.34
C SER A 35 6.58 -12.72 10.65
N PRO A 36 5.53 -13.25 11.30
CA PRO A 36 4.99 -12.67 12.53
C PRO A 36 6.03 -12.42 13.63
N ASN A 37 7.06 -13.27 13.74
CA ASN A 37 8.14 -13.10 14.71
C ASN A 37 9.07 -11.92 14.35
N GLU A 38 9.31 -11.70 13.06
CA GLU A 38 10.11 -10.55 12.58
C GLU A 38 9.35 -9.24 12.77
N ARG A 39 8.01 -9.26 12.65
CA ARG A 39 7.17 -8.10 12.97
C ARG A 39 7.35 -7.63 14.40
N GLN A 40 7.16 -8.50 15.39
CA GLN A 40 7.28 -8.10 16.80
C GLN A 40 8.70 -7.59 17.11
N ALA A 41 9.72 -8.29 16.61
CA ALA A 41 11.10 -7.87 16.79
C ALA A 41 11.39 -6.48 16.16
N ALA A 42 10.80 -6.18 15.00
CA ALA A 42 10.91 -4.86 14.38
C ALA A 42 10.19 -3.79 15.20
N MET A 43 8.98 -4.08 15.68
CA MET A 43 8.21 -3.15 16.51
C MET A 43 8.92 -2.81 17.81
N ASP A 44 9.48 -3.82 18.49
CA ASP A 44 10.25 -3.64 19.73
C ASP A 44 11.51 -2.79 19.49
N LYS A 45 12.20 -3.03 18.38
CA LYS A 45 13.44 -2.32 18.00
C LYS A 45 13.19 -0.86 17.63
N LEU A 46 12.09 -0.59 16.95
CA LEU A 46 11.72 0.76 16.49
C LEU A 46 10.85 1.51 17.50
N HIS A 47 10.48 0.85 18.61
CA HIS A 47 9.58 1.37 19.63
C HIS A 47 8.22 1.81 19.06
N THR A 48 7.71 1.09 18.06
CA THR A 48 6.41 1.36 17.44
C THR A 48 5.31 0.64 18.20
N ARG A 49 4.28 1.38 18.59
CA ARG A 49 3.09 0.81 19.24
C ARG A 49 2.19 0.10 18.25
N THR A 50 2.02 0.69 17.08
CA THR A 50 1.09 0.25 16.05
C THR A 50 1.79 0.27 14.71
N ILE A 51 1.45 -0.68 13.85
CA ILE A 51 1.86 -0.68 12.45
C ILE A 51 0.63 -0.68 11.54
N ILE A 52 0.77 -0.10 10.35
CA ILE A 52 -0.20 -0.23 9.26
C ILE A 52 0.46 -1.07 8.18
N TYR A 53 -0.15 -2.20 7.84
CA TYR A 53 0.35 -3.04 6.77
C TYR A 53 0.18 -2.36 5.42
N SER A 54 1.31 -2.04 4.78
CA SER A 54 1.38 -1.45 3.45
C SER A 54 1.86 -2.51 2.43
N PRO A 55 0.99 -3.04 1.55
CA PRO A 55 1.34 -4.11 0.63
C PRO A 55 2.34 -3.62 -0.44
N VAL A 56 3.25 -4.51 -0.84
CA VAL A 56 4.03 -4.30 -2.06
C VAL A 56 3.20 -4.75 -3.25
N ILE A 57 2.97 -3.83 -4.17
CA ILE A 57 2.25 -4.06 -5.42
C ILE A 57 3.31 -4.16 -6.52
N TRP A 58 3.43 -5.34 -7.13
CA TRP A 58 4.39 -5.56 -8.21
C TRP A 58 3.90 -4.88 -9.49
N SER A 59 4.82 -4.25 -10.24
CA SER A 59 4.54 -3.56 -11.50
C SER A 59 3.67 -4.39 -12.45
N LYS A 60 4.02 -5.68 -12.62
CA LYS A 60 3.29 -6.66 -13.46
C LYS A 60 1.81 -6.80 -13.14
N TYR A 61 1.37 -6.58 -11.90
CA TYR A 61 -0.05 -6.65 -11.56
C TYR A 61 -0.84 -5.53 -12.25
N ASN A 62 -0.22 -4.36 -12.38
CA ASN A 62 -0.83 -3.16 -12.95
C ASN A 62 -0.63 -3.04 -14.47
N SER A 63 0.27 -3.84 -15.06
CA SER A 63 0.62 -3.76 -16.49
C SER A 63 0.31 -5.03 -17.29
N GLU A 64 0.43 -6.22 -16.69
CA GLU A 64 0.33 -7.50 -17.41
C GLU A 64 -0.93 -8.31 -17.07
N TRP A 65 -1.57 -8.03 -15.92
CA TRP A 65 -2.70 -8.83 -15.45
C TRP A 65 -4.04 -8.25 -15.90
N ASP A 66 -4.96 -9.15 -16.23
CA ASP A 66 -6.36 -8.77 -16.43
C ASP A 66 -7.04 -8.35 -15.12
N ALA A 67 -8.15 -7.62 -15.27
CA ALA A 67 -8.86 -7.03 -14.15
C ALA A 67 -9.37 -8.06 -13.15
N SER A 68 -9.90 -9.20 -13.63
CA SER A 68 -10.47 -10.24 -12.76
C SER A 68 -9.39 -10.89 -11.90
N ARG A 69 -8.23 -11.18 -12.48
CA ARG A 69 -7.11 -11.78 -11.76
C ARG A 69 -6.55 -10.82 -10.71
N TRP A 70 -6.41 -9.54 -11.06
CA TRP A 70 -5.89 -8.55 -10.12
C TRP A 70 -6.87 -8.27 -8.98
N ALA A 71 -8.16 -8.14 -9.30
CA ALA A 71 -9.23 -7.97 -8.31
C ALA A 71 -9.35 -9.16 -7.33
N ASP A 72 -9.24 -10.40 -7.83
CA ASP A 72 -9.24 -11.60 -6.98
C ASP A 72 -8.08 -11.60 -5.97
N LEU A 73 -6.87 -11.20 -6.42
CA LEU A 73 -5.74 -11.08 -5.51
C LEU A 73 -5.95 -9.95 -4.49
N CYS A 74 -6.45 -8.78 -4.92
CA CYS A 74 -6.76 -7.68 -4.01
C CYS A 74 -7.80 -8.07 -2.95
N ARG A 75 -8.84 -8.83 -3.32
CA ARG A 75 -9.83 -9.37 -2.37
C ARG A 75 -9.15 -10.26 -1.34
N LYS A 76 -8.34 -11.23 -1.78
CA LYS A 76 -7.61 -12.13 -0.87
C LYS A 76 -6.72 -11.36 0.09
N PHE A 77 -6.04 -10.32 -0.40
CA PHE A 77 -5.23 -9.42 0.43
C PHE A 77 -6.04 -8.73 1.50
N THR A 78 -7.14 -8.11 1.09
CA THR A 78 -8.06 -7.38 1.97
C THR A 78 -8.58 -8.30 3.09
N ASP A 79 -9.06 -9.49 2.73
CA ASP A 79 -9.65 -10.44 3.69
C ASP A 79 -8.63 -10.94 4.71
N HIS A 80 -7.40 -11.21 4.27
CA HIS A 80 -6.34 -11.63 5.18
C HIS A 80 -5.85 -10.47 6.06
N GLN A 81 -5.72 -9.26 5.51
CA GLN A 81 -5.36 -8.09 6.30
C GLN A 81 -6.42 -7.83 7.39
N ALA A 82 -7.71 -7.92 7.05
CA ALA A 82 -8.80 -7.84 8.01
C ALA A 82 -8.66 -8.89 9.12
N ALA A 83 -8.40 -10.15 8.75
CA ALA A 83 -8.19 -11.22 9.72
C ALA A 83 -6.96 -11.01 10.64
N GLU A 84 -5.92 -10.34 10.18
CA GLU A 84 -4.76 -9.98 11.02
C GLU A 84 -5.07 -8.80 11.95
N VAL A 85 -5.77 -7.77 11.45
CA VAL A 85 -6.24 -6.64 12.26
C VAL A 85 -7.15 -7.13 13.39
N GLU A 86 -8.07 -8.07 13.11
CA GLU A 86 -8.98 -8.64 14.12
C GLU A 86 -8.26 -9.37 15.25
N LYS A 87 -7.06 -9.93 14.99
CA LYS A 87 -6.26 -10.60 16.03
C LYS A 87 -5.62 -9.60 16.99
N GLU A 88 -5.17 -8.45 16.49
CA GLU A 88 -4.41 -7.45 17.25
C GLU A 88 -4.85 -6.00 16.94
N PRO A 89 -6.14 -5.64 17.13
CA PRO A 89 -6.71 -4.38 16.61
C PRO A 89 -6.14 -3.12 17.27
N ALA A 90 -5.46 -3.23 18.41
CA ALA A 90 -4.78 -2.11 19.06
C ALA A 90 -3.38 -1.83 18.49
N SER A 91 -2.81 -2.77 17.74
CA SER A 91 -1.40 -2.77 17.32
C SER A 91 -1.22 -2.94 15.81
N VAL A 92 -2.28 -3.30 15.08
CA VAL A 92 -2.23 -3.59 13.64
C VAL A 92 -3.39 -2.90 12.94
N GLY A 93 -3.06 -2.17 11.87
CA GLY A 93 -3.99 -1.64 10.86
C GLY A 93 -3.58 -2.09 9.45
N SER A 94 -4.30 -1.63 8.42
CA SER A 94 -4.02 -2.04 7.04
C SER A 94 -4.35 -1.00 5.97
N PHE A 95 -3.52 -1.01 4.91
CA PHE A 95 -3.87 -0.46 3.61
C PHE A 95 -4.18 -1.58 2.63
N ALA A 96 -5.43 -1.65 2.16
CA ALA A 96 -5.86 -2.67 1.21
C ALA A 96 -5.39 -2.31 -0.22
N PRO A 97 -4.80 -3.24 -0.99
CA PRO A 97 -4.42 -2.95 -2.37
C PRO A 97 -5.67 -2.81 -3.25
N LEU A 98 -5.59 -1.94 -4.26
CA LEU A 98 -6.65 -1.76 -5.26
C LEU A 98 -6.25 -2.36 -6.62
N PRO A 99 -7.20 -2.94 -7.39
CA PRO A 99 -6.95 -3.50 -8.70
C PRO A 99 -6.78 -2.43 -9.81
N PHE A 100 -5.96 -1.43 -9.53
CA PHE A 100 -5.62 -0.33 -10.43
C PHE A 100 -4.85 -0.88 -11.65
N PRO A 101 -5.06 -0.39 -12.89
CA PRO A 101 -5.87 0.75 -13.31
C PRO A 101 -7.32 0.40 -13.71
N HIS A 102 -7.82 -0.79 -13.35
CA HIS A 102 -9.13 -1.26 -13.81
C HIS A 102 -10.25 -0.56 -13.03
N ILE A 103 -10.93 0.40 -13.67
CA ILE A 103 -11.86 1.35 -13.02
C ILE A 103 -12.98 0.62 -12.28
N SER A 104 -13.75 -0.22 -12.98
CA SER A 104 -14.91 -0.90 -12.40
C SER A 104 -14.53 -1.77 -11.22
N GLU A 105 -13.45 -2.54 -11.35
CA GLU A 105 -12.94 -3.43 -10.32
C GLU A 105 -12.34 -2.66 -9.14
N THR A 106 -11.75 -1.50 -9.39
CA THR A 106 -11.22 -0.63 -8.33
C THR A 106 -12.35 -0.03 -7.51
N ILE A 107 -13.41 0.47 -8.16
CA ILE A 107 -14.60 0.99 -7.48
C ILE A 107 -15.29 -0.12 -6.68
N GLU A 108 -15.37 -1.34 -7.23
CA GLU A 108 -15.91 -2.50 -6.53
C GLU A 108 -15.06 -2.91 -5.32
N ALA A 109 -13.73 -2.86 -5.45
CA ALA A 109 -12.82 -3.14 -4.34
C ALA A 109 -12.93 -2.09 -3.21
N LEU A 110 -13.09 -0.82 -3.56
CA LEU A 110 -13.41 0.25 -2.62
C LEU A 110 -14.74 -0.02 -1.91
N ARG A 111 -15.81 -0.31 -2.66
CA ARG A 111 -17.13 -0.64 -2.07
C ARG A 111 -17.00 -1.79 -1.07
N TYR A 112 -16.34 -2.87 -1.49
CA TYR A 112 -16.18 -4.02 -0.62
C TYR A 112 -15.42 -3.70 0.66
N GLY A 113 -14.25 -3.05 0.58
CA GLY A 113 -13.45 -2.75 1.77
C GLY A 113 -14.19 -1.81 2.74
N GLU A 114 -14.95 -0.86 2.21
CA GLU A 114 -15.68 0.13 3.00
C GLU A 114 -16.98 -0.40 3.62
N GLU A 115 -17.69 -1.30 2.91
CA GLU A 115 -19.09 -1.63 3.20
C GLU A 115 -19.33 -3.11 3.55
N GLU A 116 -18.46 -4.02 3.10
CA GLU A 116 -18.71 -5.47 3.15
C GLU A 116 -17.63 -6.27 3.91
N CYS A 117 -16.38 -5.80 3.91
CA CYS A 117 -15.28 -6.49 4.58
C CYS A 117 -15.50 -6.57 6.09
N SER A 118 -15.06 -7.67 6.72
CA SER A 118 -15.27 -7.91 8.15
C SER A 118 -14.63 -6.84 9.03
N THR A 119 -13.49 -6.31 8.58
CA THR A 119 -12.83 -5.15 9.16
C THR A 119 -12.46 -4.18 8.05
N LYS A 120 -12.98 -2.95 8.16
CA LYS A 120 -12.70 -1.87 7.21
C LYS A 120 -11.19 -1.54 7.22
N PRO A 121 -10.52 -1.44 6.06
CA PRO A 121 -9.14 -0.98 5.97
C PRO A 121 -8.98 0.46 6.48
N ASP A 122 -7.82 0.79 7.04
CA ASP A 122 -7.48 2.18 7.43
C ASP A 122 -7.24 3.09 6.20
N GLY A 123 -7.06 2.47 5.03
CA GLY A 123 -6.91 3.13 3.75
C GLY A 123 -6.60 2.11 2.65
N TYR A 124 -6.11 2.60 1.52
CA TYR A 124 -5.85 1.80 0.34
C TYR A 124 -4.47 2.09 -0.24
N ALA A 125 -3.86 1.08 -0.84
CA ALA A 125 -2.54 1.17 -1.44
C ALA A 125 -2.64 1.12 -2.98
N ILE A 126 -1.94 2.05 -3.63
CA ILE A 126 -1.71 2.09 -5.08
C ILE A 126 -0.23 2.41 -5.34
N THR A 127 0.19 2.33 -6.60
CA THR A 127 1.55 2.67 -7.01
C THR A 127 1.62 4.01 -7.73
N THR A 128 2.82 4.60 -7.80
CA THR A 128 3.05 5.89 -8.50
C THR A 128 2.68 5.86 -9.99
N SER A 129 2.71 4.68 -10.60
CA SER A 129 2.30 4.44 -11.99
C SER A 129 1.58 3.11 -12.15
N ALA A 130 0.77 3.01 -13.20
CA ALA A 130 0.14 1.77 -13.66
C ALA A 130 0.00 1.83 -15.18
N ALA A 131 0.03 0.69 -15.87
CA ALA A 131 -0.03 0.63 -17.34
C ALA A 131 0.78 1.75 -18.05
N ASP A 132 2.03 1.96 -17.59
CA ASP A 132 2.99 2.96 -18.08
C ASP A 132 2.56 4.44 -17.97
N LYS A 133 1.61 4.76 -17.10
CA LYS A 133 1.11 6.13 -16.86
C LYS A 133 1.18 6.50 -15.39
N TYR A 134 1.41 7.79 -15.13
CA TYR A 134 1.37 8.35 -13.78
C TYR A 134 -0.04 8.65 -13.31
N LEU A 135 -0.21 8.79 -11.99
CA LEU A 135 -1.52 9.07 -11.36
C LEU A 135 -2.18 10.38 -11.81
N GLY A 136 -1.43 11.32 -12.40
CA GLY A 136 -1.98 12.53 -13.02
C GLY A 136 -2.65 12.32 -14.40
N ASP A 137 -2.58 11.12 -14.98
CA ASP A 137 -3.22 10.85 -16.28
C ASP A 137 -4.75 10.90 -16.15
N PRO A 138 -5.47 11.61 -17.06
CA PRO A 138 -6.93 11.75 -16.98
C PRO A 138 -7.71 10.43 -16.98
N SER A 139 -7.12 9.34 -17.48
CA SER A 139 -7.74 8.01 -17.44
C SER A 139 -7.95 7.48 -16.02
N TYR A 140 -7.33 8.10 -15.01
CA TYR A 140 -7.45 7.72 -13.60
C TYR A 140 -8.36 8.62 -12.78
N HIS A 141 -8.88 9.70 -13.37
CA HIS A 141 -9.70 10.67 -12.65
C HIS A 141 -10.97 10.07 -12.05
N GLU A 142 -11.58 9.08 -12.70
CA GLU A 142 -12.78 8.43 -12.18
C GLU A 142 -12.49 7.69 -10.86
N ILE A 143 -11.39 6.93 -10.81
CA ILE A 143 -10.94 6.24 -9.60
C ILE A 143 -10.60 7.25 -8.50
N LEU A 144 -9.78 8.26 -8.83
CA LEU A 144 -9.34 9.26 -7.84
C LEU A 144 -10.52 10.09 -7.30
N SER A 145 -11.49 10.44 -8.16
CA SER A 145 -12.71 11.14 -7.74
C SER A 145 -13.58 10.28 -6.84
N GLU A 146 -13.66 8.96 -7.09
CA GLU A 146 -14.39 8.05 -6.20
C GLU A 146 -13.69 7.91 -4.84
N CYS A 147 -12.35 7.86 -4.82
CA CYS A 147 -11.58 7.90 -3.58
C CYS A 147 -11.83 9.18 -2.79
N ASP A 148 -11.79 10.35 -3.45
CA ASP A 148 -12.09 11.66 -2.83
C ASP A 148 -13.53 11.71 -2.30
N ARG A 149 -14.51 11.28 -3.10
CA ARG A 149 -15.92 11.23 -2.71
C ARG A 149 -16.15 10.37 -1.47
N ARG A 150 -15.44 9.26 -1.33
CA ARG A 150 -15.49 8.38 -0.16
C ARG A 150 -14.65 8.88 1.02
N GLY A 151 -13.73 9.81 0.79
CA GLY A 151 -12.81 10.34 1.80
C GLY A 151 -11.80 9.31 2.28
N VAL A 152 -11.37 8.39 1.41
CA VAL A 152 -10.41 7.33 1.77
C VAL A 152 -8.97 7.82 1.73
N VAL A 153 -8.12 7.23 2.56
CA VAL A 153 -6.67 7.46 2.52
C VAL A 153 -6.05 6.63 1.41
N LEU A 154 -5.23 7.25 0.55
CA LEU A 154 -4.40 6.57 -0.44
C LEU A 154 -2.93 6.61 -0.02
N PHE A 155 -2.36 5.44 0.24
CA PHE A 155 -0.93 5.22 0.36
C PHE A 155 -0.34 4.94 -1.04
N VAL A 156 0.56 5.81 -1.50
CA VAL A 156 1.19 5.70 -2.81
C VAL A 156 2.61 5.16 -2.65
N HIS A 157 2.84 3.93 -3.11
CA HIS A 157 4.16 3.30 -3.10
C HIS A 157 4.87 3.51 -4.44
N PRO A 158 6.19 3.76 -4.47
CA PRO A 158 6.93 3.82 -5.73
C PRO A 158 6.82 2.52 -6.52
N ASN A 159 6.62 2.64 -7.84
CA ASN A 159 6.71 1.52 -8.77
C ASN A 159 8.10 1.43 -9.41
N GLU A 160 8.35 0.36 -10.16
CA GLU A 160 9.40 0.39 -11.19
C GLU A 160 9.14 1.56 -12.15
N THR A 161 10.19 2.31 -12.47
CA THR A 161 10.03 3.55 -13.24
C THR A 161 9.60 3.28 -14.68
N VAL A 162 8.72 4.14 -15.21
CA VAL A 162 8.31 4.14 -16.63
C VAL A 162 9.40 4.75 -17.54
N MET A 163 10.43 5.35 -16.95
CA MET A 163 11.58 5.92 -17.65
C MET A 163 12.75 4.93 -17.68
N PRO A 164 13.74 5.08 -18.58
CA PRO A 164 14.95 4.27 -18.52
C PRO A 164 15.63 4.42 -17.15
N PRO A 165 15.78 3.33 -16.37
CA PRO A 165 16.41 3.40 -15.06
C PRO A 165 17.94 3.42 -15.20
N LEU A 166 18.63 3.84 -14.14
CA LEU A 166 20.02 3.44 -13.94
C LEU A 166 20.14 1.91 -13.88
N ASP A 167 21.33 1.36 -14.18
CA ASP A 167 21.53 -0.09 -14.15
C ASP A 167 21.19 -0.66 -12.75
N PRO A 168 20.11 -1.44 -12.63
CA PRO A 168 19.63 -1.94 -11.35
C PRO A 168 20.60 -2.96 -10.72
N ASN A 169 21.53 -3.51 -11.51
CA ASN A 169 22.60 -4.38 -11.01
C ASN A 169 23.71 -3.59 -10.31
N VAL A 170 23.81 -2.28 -10.57
CA VAL A 170 24.80 -1.39 -9.95
C VAL A 170 24.17 -0.61 -8.80
N TYR A 171 22.95 -0.10 -9.00
CA TYR A 171 22.21 0.65 -8.00
C TYR A 171 20.83 0.02 -7.81
N GLY A 172 20.55 -0.50 -6.61
CA GLY A 172 19.20 -1.00 -6.32
C GLY A 172 18.14 0.09 -6.49
N TRP A 173 16.97 -0.29 -6.99
CA TRP A 173 15.85 0.62 -7.32
C TRP A 173 15.53 1.62 -6.21
N GLN A 174 15.60 1.18 -4.96
CA GLN A 174 15.35 1.99 -3.76
C GLN A 174 16.28 3.20 -3.58
N MET A 175 17.45 3.23 -4.22
CA MET A 175 18.45 4.27 -4.00
C MET A 175 18.14 5.57 -4.76
N ILE A 176 17.77 5.45 -6.03
CA ILE A 176 17.57 6.61 -6.92
C ILE A 176 16.19 6.55 -7.57
N GLU A 177 15.79 5.40 -8.11
CA GLU A 177 14.59 5.32 -8.92
C GLU A 177 13.33 5.51 -8.09
N PHE A 178 13.15 4.83 -6.95
CA PHE A 178 11.94 4.96 -6.13
C PHE A 178 11.66 6.39 -5.62
N PRO A 179 12.62 7.13 -5.04
CA PRO A 179 12.39 8.53 -4.67
C PRO A 179 12.11 9.43 -5.88
N THR A 180 12.84 9.24 -6.98
CA THR A 180 12.67 10.07 -8.18
C THR A 180 11.33 9.79 -8.87
N GLU A 181 10.92 8.53 -8.88
CA GLU A 181 9.64 8.06 -9.39
C GLU A 181 8.49 8.69 -8.60
N THR A 182 8.54 8.64 -7.27
CA THR A 182 7.59 9.36 -6.40
C THR A 182 7.53 10.85 -6.74
N ALA A 183 8.68 11.51 -6.94
CA ALA A 183 8.72 12.92 -7.32
C ALA A 183 8.07 13.19 -8.69
N ARG A 184 8.30 12.33 -9.70
CA ARG A 184 7.68 12.46 -11.03
C ARG A 184 6.16 12.33 -10.95
N CYS A 185 5.67 11.31 -10.27
CA CYS A 185 4.24 11.08 -10.08
C CYS A 185 3.56 12.29 -9.42
N LEU A 186 4.12 12.81 -8.32
CA LEU A 186 3.60 14.00 -7.64
C LEU A 186 3.58 15.23 -8.56
N MET A 187 4.63 15.44 -9.35
CA MET A 187 4.64 16.53 -10.33
C MET A 187 3.57 16.37 -11.40
N CYS A 188 3.33 15.15 -11.91
CA CYS A 188 2.25 14.90 -12.85
C CYS A 188 0.88 15.16 -12.24
N MET A 189 0.65 14.75 -10.99
CA MET A 189 -0.62 15.02 -10.30
C MET A 189 -0.87 16.53 -10.10
N VAL A 190 0.18 17.31 -9.80
CA VAL A 190 0.04 18.77 -9.64
C VAL A 190 -0.24 19.48 -10.97
N ASP A 191 0.33 18.99 -12.08
CA ASP A 191 0.21 19.64 -13.39
C ASP A 191 -1.06 19.22 -14.16
N GLN A 192 -1.54 17.99 -13.95
CA GLN A 192 -2.56 17.35 -14.78
C GLN A 192 -3.82 16.91 -14.02
N GLY A 193 -3.75 16.82 -12.68
CA GLY A 193 -4.83 16.39 -11.80
C GLY A 193 -5.76 17.49 -11.33
#